data_AF-A0A2P1PUN1-F1
#
_entry.id   AF-A0A2P1PUN1-F1
#
_cell.length_a   1.000
_cell.length_b   1.000
_cell.length_c   1.000
_cell.angle_alpha   90.00
_cell.angle_beta   90.00
_cell.angle_gamma   90.00
#
_symmetry.space_group_name_H-M   'P 1'
#
loop_
_entity.id
_entity.type
_entity.pdbx_description
1 polymer ?
#
loop_
_entity_poly.entity_id
_entity_poly.type
_entity_poly.pdbx_seq_one_letter_code
_entity_poly.pdbx_strand_id
1 'polypeptide(L)' 'MDRAGDIWFPIENAGLYRFNGKTFQNYGEAEGLTTNAVQDTYQDRDGRLWFGGWRGLFRLTGETIVPVTRNGPWR' A
#
# COMPACT_ATOMS: atom_id res chain seq x y z
N MET A 1 8.26 4.04 -7.04
CA MET A 1 8.82 2.77 -7.55
C MET A 1 9.54 2.09 -6.41
N ASP A 2 9.35 0.79 -6.23
CA ASP A 2 10.07 0.02 -5.20
C ASP A 2 11.36 -0.63 -5.76
N ARG A 3 12.10 -1.36 -4.91
CA ARG A 3 13.34 -2.03 -5.32
C ARG A 3 13.15 -3.17 -6.33
N ALA A 4 11.94 -3.71 -6.47
CA ALA A 4 11.62 -4.72 -7.48
C ALA A 4 11.29 -4.08 -8.85
N GLY A 5 11.19 -2.74 -8.91
CA GLY A 5 10.82 -1.99 -10.11
C GLY A 5 9.31 -1.81 -10.25
N ASP A 6 8.51 -2.22 -9.27
CA ASP A 6 7.07 -2.00 -9.31
C ASP A 6 6.77 -0.51 -9.09
N ILE A 7 5.84 0.02 -9.87
CA ILE A 7 5.35 1.38 -9.74
C ILE A 7 4.06 1.35 -8.94
N TRP A 8 4.04 2.06 -7.82
CA TRP A 8 2.89 2.24 -6.96
C TRP A 8 2.36 3.65 -7.15
N PHE A 9 1.08 3.79 -7.46
CA PHE A 9 0.45 5.09 -7.61
C PHE A 9 -0.99 5.08 -7.10
N PRO A 10 -1.34 6.01 -6.20
CA PRO A 10 -2.70 6.11 -5.71
C PRO A 10 -3.60 6.79 -6.75
N ILE A 11 -4.86 6.37 -6.80
CA ILE A 11 -5.92 7.09 -7.51
C ILE A 11 -6.96 7.44 -6.48
N GLU A 12 -7.20 8.75 -6.31
CA GLU A 12 -8.21 9.24 -5.38
C GLU A 12 -9.56 8.61 -5.71
N ASN A 13 -10.20 8.01 -4.70
CA ASN A 13 -11.46 7.27 -4.82
C ASN A 13 -11.43 5.99 -5.70
N ALA A 14 -10.26 5.53 -6.15
CA ALA A 14 -10.12 4.28 -6.89
C ALA A 14 -9.01 3.36 -6.38
N GLY A 15 -8.48 3.61 -5.18
CA GLY A 15 -7.54 2.73 -4.48
C GLY A 15 -6.08 2.96 -4.86
N LEU A 16 -5.25 1.95 -4.61
CA LEU A 16 -3.81 1.97 -4.87
C LEU A 16 -3.48 1.02 -6.01
N TYR A 17 -2.87 1.54 -7.08
CA TYR A 17 -2.46 0.71 -8.20
C TYR A 17 -1.00 0.33 -8.12
N ARG A 18 -0.72 -0.92 -8.46
CA ARG A 18 0.61 -1.46 -8.71
C ARG A 18 0.75 -1.79 -10.19
N PHE A 19 1.83 -1.34 -10.81
CA PHE A 19 2.25 -1.77 -12.14
C PHE A 19 3.62 -2.45 -12.06
N ASN A 20 3.69 -3.72 -12.46
CA ASN A 20 4.91 -4.53 -12.42
C ASN A 20 5.72 -4.51 -13.73
N GLY A 21 5.39 -3.59 -14.65
CA GLY A 21 5.95 -3.56 -16.00
C GLY A 21 5.16 -4.36 -17.04
N LYS A 22 4.17 -5.16 -16.63
CA LYS A 22 3.32 -5.98 -17.52
C LYS A 22 1.83 -5.85 -17.23
N THR A 23 1.45 -5.90 -15.96
CA THR A 23 0.06 -5.91 -15.51
C THR A 23 -0.19 -4.85 -14.46
N PHE A 24 -1.42 -4.34 -14.45
CA PHE A 24 -1.94 -3.49 -13.38
C PHE A 24 -2.71 -4.33 -12.39
N GLN A 25 -2.49 -4.08 -11.10
CA GLN A 25 -3.28 -4.62 -10.00
C GLN A 25 -3.82 -3.45 -9.18
N ASN A 26 -5.11 -3.50 -8.85
CA ASN A 26 -5.73 -2.56 -7.92
C ASN A 26 -5.76 -3.16 -6.52
N TYR A 27 -5.44 -2.34 -5.53
CA TYR A 27 -5.61 -2.64 -4.11
C TYR A 27 -6.65 -1.66 -3.56
N GLY A 28 -7.86 -2.16 -3.33
CA GLY A 28 -9.00 -1.44 -2.80
C GLY A 28 -9.52 -2.07 -1.50
N GLU A 29 -10.81 -1.89 -1.24
CA GLU A 29 -11.44 -2.40 -0.01
C GLU A 29 -11.35 -3.93 0.10
N ALA A 30 -11.42 -4.65 -1.02
CA ALA A 30 -11.28 -6.11 -1.07
C ALA A 30 -9.89 -6.59 -0.60
N GLU A 31 -8.86 -5.79 -0.84
CA GLU A 31 -7.48 -6.04 -0.41
C GLU A 31 -7.17 -5.41 0.95
N GLY A 32 -8.16 -4.82 1.64
CA GLY A 32 -8.02 -4.27 2.99
C GLY A 32 -7.64 -2.79 3.05
N LEU A 33 -7.60 -2.08 1.93
CA LEU A 33 -7.38 -0.63 1.93
C LEU A 33 -8.64 0.08 2.47
N THR A 34 -8.60 0.48 3.74
CA THR A 34 -9.74 1.15 4.38
C THR A 34 -9.79 2.66 4.13
N THR A 35 -9.07 3.15 3.11
CA THR A 35 -8.97 4.56 2.74
C THR A 35 -9.09 4.73 1.24
N ASN A 36 -9.67 5.84 0.83
CA ASN A 36 -9.83 6.24 -0.57
C ASN A 36 -8.75 7.26 -1.00
N ALA A 37 -7.85 7.66 -0.11
CA ALA A 37 -6.89 8.72 -0.34
C ALA A 37 -5.52 8.38 0.24
N VAL A 38 -4.83 7.44 -0.42
CA VAL A 38 -3.38 7.23 -0.23
C VAL A 38 -2.64 8.40 -0.90
N GLN A 39 -1.63 8.95 -0.21
CA GLN A 39 -0.88 10.12 -0.65
C GLN A 39 0.61 9.85 -0.77
N ASP A 40 1.12 8.83 -0.06
CA ASP A 40 2.54 8.51 -0.04
C ASP A 40 2.78 7.00 -0.09
N THR A 41 3.91 6.62 -0.69
CA THR A 41 4.36 5.24 -0.82
C THR A 41 5.84 5.18 -0.44
N TYR A 42 6.20 4.31 0.51
CA TYR A 42 7.56 4.18 1.00
C TYR A 42 7.96 2.72 1.17
N GLN A 43 9.21 2.40 0.81
CA GLN A 43 9.80 1.09 1.11
C GLN A 43 10.89 1.23 2.16
N ASP A 44 10.76 0.51 3.28
CA ASP A 44 11.76 0.55 4.34
C ASP A 44 13.04 -0.25 4.00
N ARG A 45 13.99 -0.30 4.93
CA ARG A 45 15.27 -1.02 4.75
C ARG A 45 15.13 -2.54 4.68
N ASP A 46 14.07 -3.08 5.26
CA ASP A 46 13.78 -4.52 5.29
C ASP A 46 12.92 -4.94 4.09
N GLY A 47 12.63 -4.00 3.19
CA GLY A 47 11.85 -4.23 1.97
C GLY A 47 10.34 -4.12 2.17
N ARG A 48 9.85 -3.77 3.37
CA ARG A 48 8.41 -3.63 3.62
C ARG A 48 7.87 -2.40 2.93
N LEU A 49 6.68 -2.54 2.34
CA LEU A 49 5.97 -1.45 1.69
C LEU A 49 4.96 -0.82 2.64
N TRP A 50 5.01 0.50 2.69
CA TRP A 50 4.21 1.37 3.53
C TRP A 50 3.45 2.37 2.66
N PHE A 51 2.20 2.61 3.02
CA PHE A 51 1.33 3.54 2.33
C PHE A 51 0.76 4.52 3.33
N GLY A 52 1.04 5.81 3.15
CA GLY A 52 0.56 6.88 4.00
C GLY A 52 -0.63 7.57 3.34
N GLY A 53 -1.67 7.87 4.11
CA GLY A 53 -2.81 8.60 3.58
C GLY A 53 -3.83 8.96 4.62
N TRP A 54 -5.03 9.24 4.15
CA TRP A 54 -6.18 9.45 5.02
C TRP A 54 -6.43 8.19 5.84
N ARG A 55 -6.83 8.37 7.10
CA ARG A 55 -7.04 7.29 8.08
C ARG A 55 -5.77 6.55 8.53
N GLY A 56 -4.58 7.07 8.18
CA GLY A 56 -3.33 6.72 8.84
C GLY A 56 -2.30 6.03 7.94
N LEU A 57 -1.55 5.12 8.55
CA LEU A 57 -0.47 4.38 7.89
C LEU A 57 -0.93 2.95 7.62
N PHE A 58 -0.57 2.42 6.47
CA PHE A 58 -0.88 1.06 6.04
C PHE A 58 0.39 0.34 5.62
N ARG A 59 0.38 -0.99 5.71
CA ARG A 59 1.50 -1.83 5.29
C ARG A 59 1.01 -2.95 4.38
N LEU A 60 1.77 -3.28 3.34
CA LEU A 60 1.52 -4.48 2.56
C LEU A 60 2.01 -5.72 3.32
N THR A 61 1.17 -6.75 3.42
CA THR A 61 1.52 -8.06 3.98
C THR A 61 0.99 -9.14 3.03
N GLY A 62 1.89 -9.73 2.23
CA GLY A 62 1.49 -10.56 1.09
C GLY A 62 0.77 -9.71 0.05
N GLU A 63 -0.48 -10.04 -0.24
CA GLU A 63 -1.35 -9.29 -1.17
C GLU A 63 -2.37 -8.40 -0.45
N THR A 64 -2.32 -8.33 0.88
CA THR A 64 -3.27 -7.59 1.70
C THR A 64 -2.64 -6.31 2.26
N ILE A 65 -3.42 -5.23 2.28
CA ILE A 65 -3.10 -3.99 2.95
C ILE A 65 -3.68 -4.03 4.36
N VAL A 66 -2.80 -3.85 5.36
CA VAL A 66 -3.20 -3.85 6.77
C VAL A 66 -3.03 -2.46 7.40
N PRO A 67 -4.02 -1.94 8.13
CA PRO A 67 -3.89 -0.68 8.85
C PRO A 67 -2.92 -0.83 10.03
N VAL A 68 -2.01 0.12 10.14
CA VAL A 68 -1.00 0.17 11.21
C VAL A 68 -1.61 0.90 12.40
N THR A 69 -1.99 0.13 13.42
CA THR A 69 -2.58 0.64 14.67
C THR A 69 -1.62 0.48 15.83
N ARG A 70 -1.89 1.18 16.93
CA ARG A 70 -1.06 1.13 18.15
C ARG A 70 -0.85 -0.29 18.73
N ASN A 71 -1.76 -1.21 18.46
CA ASN A 71 -1.81 -2.53 19.10
C ASN A 71 -1.29 -3.67 18.21
N GLY A 72 -0.84 -3.40 16.99
CA GLY A 72 -0.57 -4.47 16.03
C GLY A 72 0.68 -5.30 16.32
N PRO A 73 0.86 -6.43 15.61
CA PRO A 73 2.00 -7.31 15.76
C PRO A 73 3.20 -6.79 14.95
N TRP A 74 3.70 -5.59 15.26
CA TRP A 74 4.80 -4.95 14.53
C TRP A 74 6.16 -5.36 15.13
N ARG A 75 6.50 -6.65 15.01
CA ARG A 75 7.86 -7.15 15.20
C ARG A 75 8.41 -7.66 13.88
#